data_AF-A0A150G230-F1
#
_entry.id   AF-A0A150G230-F1
#
_cell.length_a   1.000
_cell.length_b   1.000
_cell.length_c   1.000
_cell.angle_alpha   90.00
_cell.angle_beta   90.00
_cell.angle_gamma   90.00
#
_symmetry.space_group_name_H-M   'P 1'
#
loop_
_entity.id
_entity.type
_entity.pdbx_description
1 polymer ?
#
loop_
_entity_poly.entity_id
_entity_poly.type
_entity_poly.pdbx_seq_one_letter_code
_entity_poly.pdbx_strand_id
1 'polypeptide(L)'
;MPLYEESSGLAAPGQLQRSSGDVGATASGNPFNIPADEEIFRFREEERARKEQQKVTAQTKGVADKTTFASQMQATATPDARNLLRELRPPKGPKPATTLAASSVGTLDRRKEKENMADFIAKKREIFLLQMSLDTKRAEIKKLEERARQREEALKKSEQMLEEDALRFDAFLKENDEKVQEAIKRAETEAKAKQDKVLEIKRLNTATAALRSELNKYEEQLEDCRRYKEFLDSITPPEWFEQQAAKLQAQCDALKQRREAGMAAKLQAESDYANARTQQQAERAERAIKESLALLKDIMKEKEPPPPNLDIQMDPDDEEMYFQEPSQLLAVYKQLEESNLFYIQNAQETEEALEELRQKLRDTKARMDAEALGLQGQVASLQAAIVAAREKARRLKDRTLENEGAFTLSMGNAGGGGTGPGGQPGGGGGSGGATSGPVNLKQLGDKVREVYVRCGFDADASISTLQMLTNIEMKLEEYLTSVEAMPVEFVDGAEKQREKERRKVARDEKLSAQHREHEARMARALERAAAPVFKKSGKPLMFRSAPPQRKKVVQADDRNDEEAELEAYLAQDMI
;
A
#
# COMPACT_ATOMS: atom_id res chain seq x y z
N MET A 1 -56.25 3.04 10.76
CA MET A 1 -56.88 2.47 9.56
C MET A 1 -55.84 1.60 8.84
N PRO A 2 -56.22 0.44 8.30
CA PRO A 2 -55.65 -0.89 8.62
C PRO A 2 -54.60 -1.36 7.58
N LEU A 3 -53.53 -2.07 8.00
CA LEU A 3 -53.30 -3.54 8.05
C LEU A 3 -53.45 -4.24 6.67
N TYR A 4 -52.50 -5.03 6.13
CA TYR A 4 -51.99 -6.32 6.63
C TYR A 4 -50.78 -6.84 5.81
N GLU A 5 -50.20 -7.92 6.34
CA GLU A 5 -48.94 -8.65 6.09
C GLU A 5 -48.69 -9.35 4.74
N GLU A 6 -47.38 -9.64 4.58
CA GLU A 6 -46.67 -10.83 4.07
C GLU A 6 -47.34 -11.97 3.27
N SER A 7 -46.50 -12.51 2.36
CA SER A 7 -46.19 -13.94 2.13
C SER A 7 -46.43 -14.50 0.71
N SER A 8 -45.29 -14.69 0.01
CA SER A 8 -44.83 -15.85 -0.79
C SER A 8 -45.81 -16.76 -1.56
N GLY A 9 -45.48 -17.04 -2.83
CA GLY A 9 -45.92 -18.25 -3.52
C GLY A 9 -45.49 -18.37 -4.99
N LEU A 10 -44.54 -19.26 -5.26
CA LEU A 10 -44.16 -19.76 -6.61
C LEU A 10 -45.32 -20.49 -7.30
N ALA A 11 -45.43 -20.34 -8.64
CA ALA A 11 -46.01 -21.38 -9.52
C ALA A 11 -45.58 -21.19 -10.99
N ALA A 12 -45.12 -22.28 -11.61
CA ALA A 12 -44.94 -22.46 -13.05
C ALA A 12 -46.17 -23.21 -13.65
N PRO A 13 -46.12 -23.74 -14.88
CA PRO A 13 -46.49 -23.12 -16.16
C PRO A 13 -47.82 -23.67 -16.74
N GLY A 14 -48.55 -22.84 -17.51
CA GLY A 14 -49.82 -23.20 -18.14
C GLY A 14 -49.74 -23.32 -19.65
N GLN A 15 -50.02 -24.52 -20.16
CA GLN A 15 -50.15 -24.89 -21.58
C GLN A 15 -51.19 -24.04 -22.32
N LEU A 16 -50.85 -23.54 -23.52
CA LEU A 16 -51.83 -23.02 -24.47
C LEU A 16 -52.00 -24.02 -25.62
N GLN A 17 -53.15 -24.69 -25.58
CA GLN A 17 -53.75 -25.42 -26.69
C GLN A 17 -54.04 -24.48 -27.86
N ARG A 18 -53.68 -24.95 -29.06
CA ARG A 18 -54.16 -24.42 -30.33
C ARG A 18 -55.68 -24.59 -30.41
N SER A 19 -56.41 -23.52 -30.67
CA SER A 19 -57.72 -23.57 -31.31
C SER A 19 -57.71 -22.66 -32.53
N SER A 20 -57.86 -23.30 -33.68
CA SER A 20 -58.19 -22.69 -34.97
C SER A 20 -59.63 -22.17 -34.92
N GLY A 21 -59.80 -20.87 -35.16
CA GLY A 21 -61.07 -20.21 -35.42
C GLY A 21 -60.95 -19.37 -36.69
N ASP A 22 -61.68 -19.79 -37.70
CA ASP A 22 -61.94 -19.13 -38.98
C ASP A 22 -62.55 -17.74 -38.80
N VAL A 23 -61.98 -16.71 -39.43
CA VAL A 23 -62.68 -15.47 -39.75
C VAL A 23 -62.17 -14.91 -41.07
N GLY A 24 -63.00 -15.06 -42.11
CA GLY A 24 -62.86 -14.33 -43.36
C GLY A 24 -63.03 -12.81 -43.20
N ALA A 25 -62.23 -12.10 -43.99
CA ALA A 25 -62.49 -10.79 -44.57
C ALA A 25 -63.24 -9.73 -43.73
N THR A 26 -62.48 -8.85 -43.09
CA THR A 26 -62.88 -7.43 -42.94
C THR A 26 -61.83 -6.52 -43.57
N ALA A 27 -62.13 -6.07 -44.78
CA ALA A 27 -61.50 -4.91 -45.38
C ALA A 27 -61.95 -3.65 -44.59
N SER A 28 -61.20 -3.29 -43.55
CA SER A 28 -61.34 -1.98 -42.89
C SER A 28 -60.03 -1.41 -42.32
N GLY A 29 -58.88 -1.97 -42.70
CA GLY A 29 -57.56 -1.44 -42.36
C GLY A 29 -57.10 -0.33 -43.30
N ASN A 30 -56.52 0.72 -42.73
CA ASN A 30 -55.89 1.83 -43.43
C ASN A 30 -54.96 1.31 -44.56
N PRO A 31 -55.14 1.71 -45.84
CA PRO A 31 -54.41 1.17 -46.99
C PRO A 31 -52.91 1.47 -47.00
N PHE A 32 -52.43 2.25 -46.03
CA PHE A 32 -51.01 2.55 -45.81
C PHE A 32 -50.44 1.90 -44.54
N ASN A 33 -51.20 1.05 -43.86
CA ASN A 33 -50.68 0.30 -42.73
C ASN A 33 -49.99 -0.97 -43.24
N ILE A 34 -48.69 -1.08 -42.98
CA ILE A 34 -47.88 -2.23 -43.38
C ILE A 34 -48.37 -3.45 -42.58
N PRO A 35 -48.81 -4.54 -43.24
CA PRO A 35 -49.22 -5.76 -42.56
C PRO A 35 -48.09 -6.32 -41.70
N ALA A 36 -48.41 -7.03 -40.62
CA ALA A 36 -47.40 -7.63 -39.75
C ALA A 36 -46.54 -8.65 -40.53
N ASP A 37 -45.26 -8.79 -40.18
CA ASP A 37 -44.31 -9.64 -40.90
C ASP A 37 -44.83 -11.08 -41.08
N GLU A 38 -45.55 -11.63 -40.10
CA GLU A 38 -46.19 -12.94 -40.20
C GLU A 38 -47.25 -13.03 -41.30
N GLU A 39 -48.05 -11.98 -41.49
CA GLU A 39 -49.06 -11.91 -42.56
C GLU A 39 -48.38 -11.76 -43.92
N ILE A 40 -47.30 -10.98 -44.01
CA ILE A 40 -46.50 -10.82 -45.23
C ILE A 40 -45.90 -12.17 -45.66
N PHE A 41 -45.33 -12.94 -44.71
CA PHE A 41 -44.79 -14.26 -45.01
C PHE A 41 -45.87 -15.23 -45.47
N ARG A 42 -47.05 -15.23 -44.83
CA ARG A 42 -48.19 -16.06 -45.27
C ARG A 42 -48.68 -15.68 -46.67
N PHE A 43 -48.88 -14.39 -46.95
CA PHE A 43 -49.27 -13.95 -48.30
C PHE A 43 -48.26 -14.35 -49.35
N ARG A 44 -46.96 -14.32 -49.02
CA ARG A 44 -45.88 -14.72 -49.94
C ARG A 44 -45.83 -16.22 -50.16
N GLU A 45 -46.11 -17.03 -49.14
CA GLU A 45 -46.28 -18.48 -49.29
C GLU A 45 -47.53 -18.84 -50.08
N GLU A 46 -48.66 -18.18 -49.84
CA GLU A 46 -49.90 -18.37 -50.58
C GLU A 46 -49.77 -17.94 -52.05
N GLU A 47 -49.09 -16.82 -52.33
CA GLU A 47 -48.81 -16.39 -53.71
C GLU A 47 -47.93 -17.41 -54.44
N ARG A 48 -46.90 -17.93 -53.76
CA ARG A 48 -46.02 -18.96 -54.29
C ARG A 48 -46.80 -20.25 -54.56
N ALA A 49 -47.65 -20.68 -53.63
CA ALA A 49 -48.51 -21.85 -53.79
C ALA A 49 -49.52 -21.69 -54.93
N ARG A 50 -50.11 -20.50 -55.09
CA ARG A 50 -51.04 -20.19 -56.19
C ARG A 50 -50.33 -20.21 -57.55
N LYS A 51 -49.10 -19.70 -57.62
CA LYS A 51 -48.26 -19.73 -58.82
C LYS A 51 -47.84 -21.16 -59.18
N GLU A 52 -47.51 -21.98 -58.18
CA GLU A 52 -47.22 -23.41 -58.35
C GLU A 52 -48.45 -24.15 -58.89
N GLN A 53 -49.63 -23.92 -58.29
CA GLN A 53 -50.89 -24.50 -58.73
C GLN A 53 -51.23 -24.10 -60.18
N GLN A 54 -51.07 -22.82 -60.55
CA GLN A 54 -51.26 -22.34 -61.93
C GLN A 54 -50.29 -23.00 -62.91
N LYS A 55 -49.04 -23.22 -62.50
CA LYS A 55 -48.03 -23.90 -63.32
C LYS A 55 -48.40 -25.36 -63.53
N VAL A 56 -48.88 -26.04 -62.49
CA VAL A 56 -49.39 -27.43 -62.59
C VAL A 56 -50.64 -27.48 -63.47
N THR A 57 -51.60 -26.55 -63.33
CA THR A 57 -52.79 -26.51 -64.19
C THR A 57 -52.45 -26.17 -65.65
N ALA A 58 -51.45 -25.34 -65.88
CA ALA A 58 -50.96 -25.03 -67.23
C ALA A 58 -50.22 -26.21 -67.87
N GLN A 59 -49.58 -27.06 -67.06
CA GLN A 59 -48.96 -28.30 -67.52
C GLN A 59 -50.00 -29.37 -67.88
N THR A 60 -51.09 -29.49 -67.11
CA THR A 60 -52.13 -30.51 -67.34
C THR A 60 -53.14 -30.16 -68.44
N LYS A 61 -53.21 -28.89 -68.89
CA LYS A 61 -54.07 -28.49 -70.01
C LYS A 61 -53.54 -29.01 -71.36
N GLY A 62 -54.45 -29.45 -72.22
CA GLY A 62 -54.16 -29.86 -73.59
C GLY A 62 -53.71 -28.68 -74.46
N VAL A 63 -53.01 -28.98 -75.57
CA VAL A 63 -52.39 -27.95 -76.44
C VAL A 63 -53.42 -27.01 -77.07
N ALA A 64 -54.67 -27.46 -77.28
CA ALA A 64 -55.75 -26.65 -77.83
C ALA A 64 -56.25 -25.53 -76.88
N ASP A 65 -56.10 -25.71 -75.57
CA ASP A 65 -56.58 -24.77 -74.54
C ASP A 65 -55.49 -23.83 -74.02
N LYS A 66 -54.27 -23.91 -74.57
CA LYS A 66 -53.15 -23.05 -74.20
C LYS A 66 -53.22 -21.75 -75.00
N THR A 67 -53.49 -20.64 -74.32
CA THR A 67 -53.43 -19.31 -74.94
C THR A 67 -51.98 -18.91 -75.17
N THR A 68 -51.70 -18.21 -76.28
CA THR A 68 -50.35 -17.75 -76.61
C THR A 68 -49.99 -16.51 -75.78
N PHE A 69 -48.72 -16.35 -75.42
CA PHE A 69 -48.19 -15.23 -74.62
C PHE A 69 -48.67 -13.84 -75.09
N ALA A 70 -48.83 -13.64 -76.40
CA ALA A 70 -49.37 -12.40 -76.98
C ALA A 70 -50.84 -12.13 -76.64
N SER A 71 -51.66 -13.18 -76.47
CA SER A 71 -53.06 -13.07 -76.00
C SER A 71 -53.15 -12.75 -74.51
N GLN A 72 -52.16 -13.19 -73.73
CA GLN A 72 -52.11 -13.00 -72.27
C GLN A 72 -51.64 -11.58 -71.90
N MET A 73 -50.64 -11.05 -72.62
CA MET A 73 -50.20 -9.65 -72.46
C MET A 73 -51.26 -8.62 -72.84
N GLN A 74 -52.20 -8.98 -73.71
CA GLN A 74 -53.30 -8.10 -74.06
C GLN A 74 -54.38 -8.02 -72.97
N ALA A 75 -54.40 -8.90 -71.97
CA ALA A 75 -55.42 -8.88 -70.91
C ALA A 75 -55.13 -7.84 -69.82
N THR A 76 -53.90 -7.30 -69.73
CA THR A 76 -53.47 -6.37 -68.68
C THR A 76 -53.52 -4.90 -69.09
N ALA A 77 -54.00 -4.57 -70.29
CA ALA A 77 -54.10 -3.19 -70.77
C ALA A 77 -55.54 -2.67 -70.67
N THR A 78 -55.71 -1.48 -70.09
CA THR A 78 -57.01 -0.79 -70.02
C THR A 78 -57.56 -0.48 -71.43
N PRO A 79 -58.88 -0.41 -71.62
CA PRO A 79 -59.49 -0.18 -72.93
C PRO A 79 -58.98 1.07 -73.65
N ASP A 80 -58.71 2.15 -72.91
CA ASP A 80 -58.17 3.41 -73.44
C ASP A 80 -56.76 3.28 -74.01
N ALA A 81 -55.88 2.53 -73.33
CA ALA A 81 -54.53 2.28 -73.82
C ALA A 81 -54.52 1.47 -75.13
N ARG A 82 -55.56 0.66 -75.36
CA ARG A 82 -55.73 -0.13 -76.60
C ARG A 82 -56.20 0.71 -77.78
N ASN A 83 -57.03 1.73 -77.53
CA ASN A 83 -57.52 2.63 -78.57
C ASN A 83 -56.42 3.61 -79.02
N LEU A 84 -55.65 4.17 -78.09
CA LEU A 84 -54.56 5.08 -78.40
C LEU A 84 -53.46 4.42 -79.25
N LEU A 85 -53.15 3.15 -78.97
CA LEU A 85 -52.17 2.37 -79.72
C LEU A 85 -52.70 1.93 -81.11
N ARG A 86 -54.02 1.98 -81.32
CA ARG A 86 -54.68 1.68 -82.61
C ARG A 86 -54.73 2.91 -83.52
N GLU A 87 -54.90 4.11 -82.98
CA GLU A 87 -54.91 5.36 -83.77
C GLU A 87 -53.53 5.77 -84.28
N LEU A 88 -52.45 5.46 -83.54
CA LEU A 88 -51.08 5.82 -83.94
C LEU A 88 -50.44 4.86 -84.97
N ARG A 89 -51.22 3.98 -85.59
CA ARG A 89 -50.71 3.00 -86.56
C ARG A 89 -50.81 3.55 -88.00
N PRO A 90 -49.70 3.73 -88.73
CA PRO A 90 -49.75 4.18 -90.13
C PRO A 90 -50.37 3.11 -91.04
N PRO A 91 -51.07 3.49 -92.13
CA PRO A 91 -51.68 2.53 -93.05
C PRO A 91 -50.58 1.77 -93.81
N LYS A 92 -50.57 0.44 -93.67
CA LYS A 92 -49.67 -0.46 -94.42
C LYS A 92 -50.28 -0.79 -95.77
N GLY A 93 -49.55 -0.46 -96.84
CA GLY A 93 -49.76 -0.96 -98.20
C GLY A 93 -49.61 -2.49 -98.33
N PRO A 94 -49.90 -3.04 -99.52
CA PRO A 94 -50.18 -4.46 -99.70
C PRO A 94 -48.93 -5.31 -99.48
N LYS A 95 -49.06 -6.29 -98.58
CA LYS A 95 -48.04 -7.30 -98.34
C LYS A 95 -48.17 -8.44 -99.36
N PRO A 96 -47.06 -8.92 -99.97
CA PRO A 96 -47.04 -10.23 -100.58
C PRO A 96 -47.14 -11.30 -99.48
N ALA A 97 -47.99 -12.29 -99.73
CA ALA A 97 -48.17 -13.46 -98.89
C ALA A 97 -46.88 -14.29 -98.88
N THR A 98 -46.30 -14.51 -97.70
CA THR A 98 -45.39 -15.63 -97.46
C THR A 98 -45.99 -16.46 -96.34
N THR A 99 -46.85 -17.37 -96.75
CA THR A 99 -47.34 -18.49 -95.96
C THR A 99 -46.18 -19.45 -95.71
N LEU A 100 -45.67 -19.47 -94.48
CA LEU A 100 -45.01 -20.66 -93.94
C LEU A 100 -46.10 -21.66 -93.57
N ALA A 101 -46.63 -22.32 -94.60
CA ALA A 101 -47.43 -23.51 -94.44
C ALA A 101 -46.47 -24.68 -94.28
N ALA A 102 -46.59 -25.36 -93.14
CA ALA A 102 -46.06 -26.70 -92.93
C ALA A 102 -46.47 -27.57 -94.13
N SER A 103 -45.48 -27.95 -94.92
CA SER A 103 -45.68 -28.85 -96.06
C SER A 103 -45.88 -30.24 -95.50
N SER A 104 -47.15 -30.61 -95.32
CA SER A 104 -47.62 -31.95 -95.64
C SER A 104 -46.92 -32.41 -96.91
N VAL A 105 -46.23 -33.56 -96.86
CA VAL A 105 -45.82 -34.32 -98.03
C VAL A 105 -47.10 -34.88 -98.66
N GLY A 106 -47.88 -33.99 -99.25
CA GLY A 106 -48.98 -34.26 -100.14
C GLY A 106 -48.41 -34.30 -101.54
N THR A 107 -48.52 -35.47 -102.15
CA THR A 107 -48.31 -35.76 -103.55
C THR A 107 -48.87 -34.65 -104.45
N LEU A 108 -48.00 -33.77 -104.93
CA LEU A 108 -48.30 -32.93 -106.08
C LEU A 108 -47.49 -33.47 -107.26
N ASP A 109 -48.24 -34.05 -108.19
CA ASP A 109 -47.82 -34.40 -109.53
C ASP A 109 -46.91 -33.30 -110.11
N ARG A 110 -45.63 -33.63 -110.25
CA ARG A 110 -44.73 -32.88 -111.11
C ARG A 110 -45.26 -33.04 -112.53
N ARG A 111 -45.99 -32.03 -113.03
CA ARG A 111 -46.12 -31.80 -114.46
C ARG A 111 -44.71 -31.88 -115.06
N LYS A 112 -44.43 -32.97 -115.76
CA LYS A 112 -43.23 -33.13 -116.58
C LYS A 112 -43.39 -32.26 -117.82
N GLU A 113 -43.25 -30.96 -117.66
CA GLU A 113 -42.73 -30.17 -118.77
C GLU A 113 -41.29 -30.64 -118.96
N LYS A 114 -40.95 -31.06 -120.17
CA LYS A 114 -39.62 -31.55 -120.52
C LYS A 114 -38.67 -30.36 -120.42
N GLU A 115 -38.14 -30.13 -119.21
CA GLU A 115 -37.03 -29.22 -119.00
C GLU A 115 -35.88 -29.69 -119.90
N ASN A 116 -35.35 -28.76 -120.69
CA ASN A 116 -34.15 -29.02 -121.46
C ASN A 116 -33.06 -29.46 -120.47
N MET A 117 -32.22 -30.45 -120.80
CA MET A 117 -31.23 -31.01 -119.87
C MET A 117 -30.38 -29.92 -119.18
N ALA A 118 -30.15 -28.81 -119.89
CA ALA A 118 -29.49 -27.61 -119.38
C ALA A 118 -30.22 -26.93 -118.19
N ASP A 119 -31.54 -26.82 -118.22
CA ASP A 119 -32.33 -26.14 -117.17
C ASP A 119 -32.41 -26.99 -115.90
N PHE A 120 -32.50 -28.31 -116.03
CA PHE A 120 -32.41 -29.22 -114.89
C PHE A 120 -31.04 -29.13 -114.21
N ILE A 121 -29.97 -29.08 -115.01
CA ILE A 121 -28.60 -28.88 -114.52
C ILE A 121 -28.48 -27.50 -113.86
N ALA A 122 -29.07 -26.44 -114.42
CA ALA A 122 -29.07 -25.09 -113.85
C ALA A 122 -29.80 -25.03 -112.50
N LYS A 123 -31.02 -25.58 -112.41
CA LYS A 123 -31.78 -25.68 -111.14
C LYS A 123 -31.05 -26.52 -110.11
N LYS A 124 -30.40 -27.62 -110.50
CA LYS A 124 -29.56 -28.42 -109.60
C LYS A 124 -28.35 -27.64 -109.07
N ARG A 125 -27.70 -26.83 -109.92
CA ARG A 125 -26.61 -25.94 -109.51
C ARG A 125 -27.11 -24.82 -108.59
N GLU A 126 -28.26 -24.23 -108.87
CA GLU A 126 -28.88 -23.20 -108.03
C GLU A 126 -29.26 -23.76 -106.65
N ILE A 127 -29.88 -24.94 -106.60
CA ILE A 127 -30.18 -25.65 -105.35
C ILE A 127 -28.89 -25.95 -104.59
N PHE A 128 -27.82 -26.37 -105.27
CA PHE A 128 -26.53 -26.64 -104.63
C PHE A 128 -25.87 -25.36 -104.09
N LEU A 129 -25.91 -24.25 -104.82
CA LEU A 129 -25.38 -22.96 -104.36
C LEU A 129 -26.18 -22.41 -103.18
N LEU A 130 -27.50 -22.53 -103.20
CA LEU A 130 -28.36 -22.16 -102.08
C LEU A 130 -28.05 -23.04 -100.86
N GLN A 131 -27.92 -24.35 -101.04
CA GLN A 131 -27.52 -25.29 -100.00
C GLN A 131 -26.15 -24.93 -99.41
N MET A 132 -25.14 -24.69 -100.26
CA MET A 132 -23.81 -24.26 -99.84
C MET A 132 -23.85 -22.92 -99.09
N SER A 133 -24.67 -21.97 -99.53
CA SER A 133 -24.85 -20.67 -98.86
C SER A 133 -25.56 -20.79 -97.50
N LEU A 134 -26.56 -21.69 -97.40
CA LEU A 134 -27.26 -22.00 -96.16
C LEU A 134 -26.34 -22.72 -95.18
N ASP A 135 -25.52 -23.67 -95.64
CA ASP A 135 -24.55 -24.37 -94.81
C ASP A 135 -23.44 -23.42 -94.35
N THR A 136 -23.00 -22.48 -95.20
CA THR A 136 -22.08 -21.40 -94.82
C THR A 136 -22.70 -20.49 -93.75
N LYS A 137 -23.95 -20.05 -93.92
CA LYS A 137 -24.65 -19.23 -92.92
C LYS A 137 -24.92 -19.99 -91.64
N ARG A 138 -25.31 -21.27 -91.70
CA ARG A 138 -25.51 -22.14 -90.53
C ARG A 138 -24.19 -22.35 -89.78
N ALA A 139 -23.08 -22.53 -90.47
CA ALA A 139 -21.76 -22.63 -89.86
C ALA A 139 -21.35 -21.31 -89.18
N GLU A 140 -21.59 -20.16 -89.83
CA GLU A 140 -21.30 -18.86 -89.23
C GLU A 140 -22.22 -18.55 -88.03
N ILE A 141 -23.52 -18.90 -88.11
CA ILE A 141 -24.45 -18.79 -86.97
C ILE A 141 -23.97 -19.64 -85.81
N LYS A 142 -23.62 -20.92 -86.03
CA LYS A 142 -23.08 -21.79 -84.98
C LYS A 142 -21.81 -21.22 -84.36
N LYS A 143 -20.93 -20.61 -85.16
CA LYS A 143 -19.71 -19.96 -84.67
C LYS A 143 -20.00 -18.72 -83.83
N LEU A 144 -21.01 -17.92 -84.20
CA LEU A 144 -21.46 -16.77 -83.42
C LEU A 144 -22.19 -17.20 -82.14
N GLU A 145 -23.01 -18.24 -82.19
CA GLU A 145 -23.66 -18.85 -81.03
C GLU A 145 -22.63 -19.39 -80.03
N GLU A 146 -21.60 -20.09 -80.50
CA GLU A 146 -20.52 -20.59 -79.64
C GLU A 146 -19.75 -19.43 -78.97
N ARG A 147 -19.43 -18.37 -79.74
CA ARG A 147 -18.81 -17.15 -79.18
C ARG A 147 -19.72 -16.42 -78.20
N ALA A 148 -21.02 -16.37 -78.46
CA ALA A 148 -22.01 -15.77 -77.57
C ALA A 148 -22.12 -16.58 -76.27
N ARG A 149 -22.20 -17.90 -76.37
CA ARG A 149 -22.25 -18.82 -75.24
C ARG A 149 -20.99 -18.73 -74.37
N GLN A 150 -19.80 -18.67 -74.96
CA GLN A 150 -18.56 -18.47 -74.22
C GLN A 150 -18.54 -17.14 -73.46
N ARG A 151 -19.06 -16.06 -74.05
CA ARG A 151 -19.21 -14.77 -73.37
C ARG A 151 -20.25 -14.81 -72.26
N GLU A 152 -21.37 -15.48 -72.48
CA GLU A 152 -22.41 -15.67 -71.46
C GLU A 152 -21.89 -16.49 -70.27
N GLU A 153 -21.17 -17.58 -70.54
CA GLU A 153 -20.52 -18.39 -69.49
C GLU A 153 -19.44 -17.59 -68.75
N ALA A 154 -18.67 -16.74 -69.44
CA ALA A 154 -17.69 -15.86 -68.80
C ALA A 154 -18.35 -14.78 -67.93
N LEU A 155 -19.43 -14.15 -68.44
CA LEU A 155 -20.21 -13.16 -67.69
C LEU A 155 -20.84 -13.81 -66.45
N LYS A 156 -21.46 -14.98 -66.59
CA LYS A 156 -22.06 -15.72 -65.49
C LYS A 156 -21.04 -16.08 -64.42
N LYS A 157 -19.81 -16.48 -64.79
CA LYS A 157 -18.73 -16.71 -63.83
C LYS A 157 -18.32 -15.42 -63.12
N SER A 158 -18.23 -14.29 -63.83
CA SER A 158 -17.92 -13.00 -63.19
C SER A 158 -19.04 -12.53 -62.27
N GLU A 159 -20.30 -12.74 -62.63
CA GLU A 159 -21.47 -12.45 -61.79
C GLU A 159 -21.44 -13.29 -60.52
N GLN A 160 -21.20 -14.60 -60.64
CA GLN A 160 -21.05 -15.49 -59.49
C GLN A 160 -19.89 -15.08 -58.56
N MET A 161 -18.73 -14.70 -59.12
CA MET A 161 -17.62 -14.22 -58.29
C MET A 161 -17.97 -12.92 -57.55
N LEU A 162 -18.70 -12.00 -58.18
CA LEU A 162 -19.17 -10.77 -57.54
C LEU A 162 -20.23 -11.05 -56.46
N GLU A 163 -21.14 -12.00 -56.69
CA GLU A 163 -22.11 -12.44 -55.68
C GLU A 163 -21.41 -13.09 -54.48
N GLU A 164 -20.42 -13.97 -54.71
CA GLU A 164 -19.61 -14.55 -53.65
C GLU A 164 -18.83 -13.48 -52.87
N ASP A 165 -18.26 -12.48 -53.55
CA ASP A 165 -17.59 -11.35 -52.90
C ASP A 165 -18.56 -10.52 -52.06
N ALA A 166 -19.76 -10.23 -52.57
CA ALA A 166 -20.79 -9.53 -51.80
C ALA A 166 -21.17 -10.30 -50.53
N LEU A 167 -21.38 -11.62 -50.62
CA LEU A 167 -21.65 -12.47 -49.45
C LEU A 167 -20.47 -12.49 -48.47
N ARG A 168 -19.23 -12.52 -48.98
CA ARG A 168 -18.02 -12.43 -48.14
C ARG A 168 -17.93 -11.08 -47.42
N PHE A 169 -18.26 -9.98 -48.09
CA PHE A 169 -18.28 -8.65 -47.46
C PHE A 169 -19.36 -8.53 -46.40
N ASP A 170 -20.57 -9.04 -46.66
CA ASP A 170 -21.66 -9.04 -45.68
C ASP A 170 -21.30 -9.89 -44.45
N ALA A 171 -20.66 -11.05 -44.66
CA ALA A 171 -20.14 -11.88 -43.57
C ALA A 171 -19.05 -11.14 -42.78
N PHE A 172 -18.13 -10.44 -43.46
CA PHE A 172 -17.09 -9.66 -42.83
C PHE A 172 -17.65 -8.51 -41.98
N LEU A 173 -18.68 -7.80 -42.44
CA LEU A 173 -19.34 -6.75 -41.67
C LEU A 173 -20.00 -7.32 -40.41
N LYS A 174 -20.72 -8.45 -40.53
CA LYS A 174 -21.33 -9.12 -39.37
C LYS A 174 -20.29 -9.57 -38.37
N GLU A 175 -19.20 -10.18 -38.82
CA GLU A 175 -18.11 -10.57 -37.92
C GLU A 175 -17.42 -9.37 -37.27
N ASN A 176 -17.29 -8.25 -37.99
CA ASN A 176 -16.73 -7.03 -37.43
C ASN A 176 -17.64 -6.45 -36.36
N ASP A 177 -18.94 -6.33 -36.65
CA ASP A 177 -19.94 -5.86 -35.70
C ASP A 177 -20.00 -6.77 -34.47
N GLU A 178 -19.96 -8.10 -34.66
CA GLU A 178 -19.88 -9.06 -33.56
C GLU A 178 -18.61 -8.86 -32.73
N LYS A 179 -17.44 -8.70 -33.35
CA LYS A 179 -16.18 -8.43 -32.65
C LYS A 179 -16.23 -7.10 -31.88
N VAL A 180 -16.85 -6.06 -32.43
CA VAL A 180 -17.06 -4.77 -31.76
C VAL A 180 -17.98 -4.94 -30.56
N GLN A 181 -19.11 -5.64 -30.72
CA GLN A 181 -20.04 -5.91 -29.62
C GLN A 181 -19.42 -6.77 -28.52
N GLU A 182 -18.63 -7.78 -28.88
CA GLU A 182 -17.87 -8.55 -27.90
C GLU A 182 -16.83 -7.71 -27.17
N ALA A 183 -16.13 -6.81 -27.86
CA ALA A 183 -15.17 -5.90 -27.23
C ALA A 183 -15.86 -4.94 -26.25
N ILE A 184 -17.04 -4.41 -26.61
CA ILE A 184 -17.86 -3.58 -25.72
C ILE A 184 -18.30 -4.39 -24.50
N LYS A 185 -18.86 -5.59 -24.69
CA LYS A 185 -19.28 -6.44 -23.56
C LYS A 185 -18.12 -6.80 -22.64
N ARG A 186 -16.93 -7.11 -23.19
CA ARG A 186 -15.73 -7.37 -22.38
C ARG A 186 -15.31 -6.12 -21.59
N ALA A 187 -15.34 -4.94 -22.21
CA ALA A 187 -15.04 -3.69 -21.51
C ALA A 187 -16.07 -3.38 -20.41
N GLU A 188 -17.36 -3.64 -20.65
CA GLU A 188 -18.42 -3.45 -19.65
C GLU A 188 -18.31 -4.42 -18.49
N THR A 189 -18.01 -5.71 -18.73
CA THR A 189 -17.82 -6.68 -17.65
C THR A 189 -16.59 -6.37 -16.80
N GLU A 190 -15.49 -5.93 -17.43
CA GLU A 190 -14.30 -5.47 -16.72
C GLU A 190 -14.57 -4.18 -15.93
N ALA A 191 -15.31 -3.22 -16.49
CA ALA A 191 -15.72 -2.01 -15.80
C ALA A 191 -16.63 -2.31 -14.60
N LYS A 192 -17.56 -3.26 -14.74
CA LYS A 192 -18.41 -3.73 -13.65
C LYS A 192 -17.60 -4.41 -12.55
N ALA A 193 -16.69 -5.32 -12.92
CA ALA A 193 -15.80 -5.98 -11.97
C ALA A 193 -14.93 -4.96 -11.20
N LYS A 194 -14.42 -3.92 -11.88
CA LYS A 194 -13.72 -2.81 -11.24
C LYS A 194 -14.62 -2.06 -10.25
N GLN A 195 -15.85 -1.75 -10.63
CA GLN A 195 -16.80 -1.05 -9.77
C GLN A 195 -17.12 -1.85 -8.51
N ASP A 196 -17.35 -3.16 -8.63
CA ASP A 196 -17.61 -4.06 -7.50
C ASP A 196 -16.41 -4.10 -6.54
N LYS A 197 -15.17 -4.14 -7.06
CA LYS A 197 -13.95 -4.06 -6.24
C LYS A 197 -13.82 -2.71 -5.53
N VAL A 198 -14.18 -1.61 -6.19
CA VAL A 198 -14.18 -0.27 -5.57
C VAL A 198 -15.20 -0.19 -4.43
N LEU A 199 -16.39 -0.79 -4.58
CA LEU A 199 -17.37 -0.86 -3.51
C LEU A 199 -16.88 -1.70 -2.33
N GLU A 200 -16.23 -2.84 -2.58
CA GLU A 200 -15.64 -3.67 -1.52
C GLU A 200 -14.50 -2.94 -0.80
N ILE A 201 -13.64 -2.22 -1.53
CA ILE A 201 -12.61 -1.35 -0.92
C ILE A 201 -13.26 -0.31 -0.01
N LYS A 202 -14.35 0.34 -0.44
CA LYS A 202 -15.09 1.29 0.41
C LYS A 202 -15.64 0.61 1.67
N ARG A 203 -16.24 -0.58 1.53
CA ARG A 203 -16.77 -1.36 2.66
C ARG A 203 -15.67 -1.71 3.66
N LEU A 204 -14.53 -2.21 3.17
CA LEU A 204 -13.36 -2.56 3.99
C LEU A 204 -12.75 -1.32 4.66
N ASN A 205 -12.69 -0.18 3.97
CA ASN A 205 -12.22 1.06 4.56
C ASN A 205 -13.12 1.53 5.70
N THR A 206 -14.45 1.44 5.54
CA THR A 206 -15.39 1.75 6.63
C THR A 206 -15.23 0.78 7.81
N ALA A 207 -15.10 -0.52 7.56
CA ALA A 207 -14.86 -1.50 8.61
C ALA A 207 -13.52 -1.27 9.34
N THR A 208 -12.48 -0.91 8.59
CA THR A 208 -11.17 -0.57 9.16
C THR A 208 -11.25 0.68 10.03
N ALA A 209 -12.00 1.71 9.61
CA ALA A 209 -12.21 2.90 10.41
C ALA A 209 -12.98 2.61 11.71
N ALA A 210 -14.01 1.76 11.65
CA ALA A 210 -14.76 1.31 12.82
C ALA A 210 -13.86 0.55 13.80
N LEU A 211 -13.10 -0.44 13.31
CA LEU A 211 -12.15 -1.20 14.13
C LEU A 211 -11.06 -0.31 14.73
N ARG A 212 -10.56 0.69 14.00
CA ARG A 212 -9.61 1.67 14.56
C ARG A 212 -10.22 2.49 15.69
N SER A 213 -11.49 2.91 15.55
CA SER A 213 -12.19 3.63 16.61
C SER A 213 -12.43 2.75 17.84
N GLU A 214 -12.79 1.48 17.64
CA GLU A 214 -12.94 0.50 18.72
C GLU A 214 -11.60 0.23 19.41
N LEU A 215 -10.53 0.05 18.64
CA LEU A 215 -9.18 -0.14 19.14
C LEU A 215 -8.72 1.06 19.96
N ASN A 216 -8.92 2.29 19.48
CA ASN A 216 -8.58 3.49 20.24
C ASN A 216 -9.39 3.60 21.55
N LYS A 217 -10.67 3.17 21.55
CA LYS A 217 -11.48 3.11 22.77
C LYS A 217 -10.91 2.10 23.76
N TYR A 218 -10.49 0.93 23.29
CA TYR A 218 -9.86 -0.08 24.15
C TYR A 218 -8.47 0.36 24.63
N GLU A 219 -7.70 1.09 23.83
CA GLU A 219 -6.43 1.69 24.24
C GLU A 219 -6.62 2.71 25.35
N GLU A 220 -7.59 3.63 25.21
CA GLU A 220 -7.92 4.62 26.26
C GLU A 220 -8.37 3.92 27.55
N GLN A 221 -9.24 2.90 27.45
CA GLN A 221 -9.64 2.09 28.60
C GLN A 221 -8.45 1.37 29.25
N LEU A 222 -7.50 0.90 28.46
CA LEU A 222 -6.31 0.23 28.94
C LEU A 222 -5.34 1.21 29.62
N GLU A 223 -5.19 2.42 29.08
CA GLU A 223 -4.45 3.50 29.73
C GLU A 223 -5.07 3.89 31.07
N ASP A 224 -6.40 4.01 31.14
CA ASP A 224 -7.10 4.25 32.40
C ASP A 224 -6.89 3.10 33.39
N CYS A 225 -7.00 1.85 32.95
CA CYS A 225 -6.70 0.68 33.78
C CYS A 225 -5.23 0.66 34.26
N ARG A 226 -4.28 1.09 33.42
CA ARG A 226 -2.86 1.23 33.82
C ARG A 226 -2.69 2.31 34.88
N ARG A 227 -3.31 3.47 34.71
CA ARG A 227 -3.30 4.54 35.72
C ARG A 227 -3.92 4.07 37.03
N TYR A 228 -5.02 3.33 36.96
CA TYR A 228 -5.63 2.73 38.16
C TYR A 228 -4.70 1.69 38.79
N LYS A 229 -4.00 0.86 38.01
CA LYS A 229 -3.00 -0.08 38.53
C LYS A 229 -1.86 0.65 39.22
N GLU A 230 -1.23 1.62 38.57
CA GLU A 230 -0.16 2.44 39.16
C GLU A 230 -0.61 3.10 40.47
N PHE A 231 -1.85 3.61 40.50
CA PHE A 231 -2.44 4.16 41.70
C PHE A 231 -2.64 3.12 42.80
N LEU A 232 -3.20 1.95 42.47
CA LEU A 232 -3.39 0.85 43.43
C LEU A 232 -2.05 0.34 43.95
N ASP A 233 -1.02 0.26 43.10
CA ASP A 233 0.33 -0.13 43.48
C ASP A 233 0.96 0.88 44.45
N SER A 234 0.68 2.18 44.28
CA SER A 234 1.15 3.23 45.20
C SER A 234 0.52 3.17 46.60
N ILE A 235 -0.70 2.63 46.71
CA ILE A 235 -1.41 2.46 48.00
C ILE A 235 -1.14 1.09 48.61
N THR A 236 -0.78 0.12 47.79
CA THR A 236 -0.50 -1.24 48.24
C THR A 236 0.77 -1.23 49.11
N PRO A 237 0.72 -1.80 50.33
CA PRO A 237 1.88 -1.86 51.20
C PRO A 237 3.08 -2.55 50.54
N PRO A 238 4.32 -2.03 50.69
CA PRO A 238 5.52 -2.63 50.11
C PRO A 238 5.78 -4.05 50.62
N GLU A 239 5.36 -4.35 51.86
CA GLU A 239 5.46 -5.69 52.47
C GLU A 239 4.70 -6.75 51.66
N TRP A 240 3.62 -6.38 50.98
CA TRP A 240 2.86 -7.31 50.15
C TRP A 240 3.62 -7.64 48.85
N PHE A 241 4.26 -6.64 48.23
CA PHE A 241 5.13 -6.87 47.07
C PHE A 241 6.35 -7.73 47.43
N GLU A 242 6.95 -7.52 48.60
CA GLU A 242 8.06 -8.34 49.09
C GLU A 242 7.64 -9.79 49.34
N GLN A 243 6.44 -10.01 49.90
CA GLN A 243 5.89 -11.36 50.11
C GLN A 243 5.62 -12.07 48.77
N GLN A 244 5.08 -11.35 47.80
CA GLN A 244 4.80 -11.91 46.48
C GLN A 244 6.09 -12.21 45.71
N ALA A 245 7.08 -11.31 45.78
CA ALA A 245 8.42 -11.52 45.24
C ALA A 245 9.12 -12.71 45.90
N ALA A 246 9.03 -12.84 47.24
CA ALA A 246 9.59 -13.98 47.96
C ALA A 246 8.90 -15.31 47.60
N LYS A 247 7.59 -15.30 47.38
CA LYS A 247 6.82 -16.47 46.90
C LYS A 247 7.26 -16.87 45.50
N LEU A 248 7.39 -15.91 44.59
CA LEU A 248 7.87 -16.15 43.23
C LEU A 248 9.33 -16.64 43.23
N GLN A 249 10.19 -16.03 44.04
CA GLN A 249 11.58 -16.44 44.22
C GLN A 249 11.68 -17.85 44.80
N ALA A 250 10.86 -18.19 45.80
CA ALA A 250 10.81 -19.55 46.35
C ALA A 250 10.35 -20.58 45.31
N GLN A 251 9.42 -20.22 44.41
CA GLN A 251 9.02 -21.08 43.30
C GLN A 251 10.15 -21.25 42.28
N CYS A 252 10.86 -20.18 41.93
CA CYS A 252 12.05 -20.23 41.08
C CYS A 252 13.14 -21.13 41.69
N ASP A 253 13.42 -20.94 42.98
CA ASP A 253 14.43 -21.68 43.73
C ASP A 253 14.05 -23.15 43.88
N ALA A 254 12.77 -23.46 44.12
CA ALA A 254 12.27 -24.83 44.19
C ALA A 254 12.41 -25.56 42.84
N LEU A 255 12.08 -24.89 41.73
CA LEU A 255 12.26 -25.45 40.39
C LEU A 255 13.75 -25.66 40.06
N LYS A 256 14.60 -24.69 40.42
CA LYS A 256 16.05 -24.80 40.27
C LYS A 256 16.61 -25.96 41.08
N GLN A 257 16.23 -26.11 42.34
CA GLN A 257 16.62 -27.23 43.20
C GLN A 257 16.14 -28.57 42.63
N ARG A 258 14.91 -28.63 42.11
CA ARG A 258 14.36 -29.84 41.47
C ARG A 258 15.14 -30.21 40.21
N ARG A 259 15.57 -29.22 39.41
CA ARG A 259 16.43 -29.41 38.23
C ARG A 259 17.84 -29.86 38.62
N GLU A 260 18.45 -29.25 39.64
CA GLU A 260 19.75 -29.63 40.18
C GLU A 260 19.71 -31.05 40.78
N ALA A 261 18.65 -31.41 41.50
CA ALA A 261 18.44 -32.76 42.02
C ALA A 261 18.27 -33.79 40.89
N GLY A 262 17.53 -33.45 39.83
CA GLY A 262 17.43 -34.29 38.63
C GLY A 262 18.77 -34.50 37.92
N MET A 263 19.58 -33.44 37.82
CA MET A 263 20.92 -33.51 37.26
C MET A 263 21.88 -34.33 38.14
N ALA A 264 21.83 -34.14 39.46
CA ALA A 264 22.64 -34.87 40.42
C ALA A 264 22.29 -36.37 40.44
N ALA A 265 21.00 -36.71 40.38
CA ALA A 265 20.54 -38.10 40.28
C ALA A 265 21.04 -38.77 38.98
N LYS A 266 21.07 -38.03 37.87
CA LYS A 266 21.66 -38.49 36.61
C LYS A 266 23.16 -38.76 36.75
N LEU A 267 23.90 -37.80 37.31
CA LEU A 267 25.35 -37.92 37.50
C LEU A 267 25.72 -39.09 38.43
N GLN A 268 24.92 -39.30 39.49
CA GLN A 268 25.08 -40.43 40.39
C GLN A 268 24.81 -41.76 39.67
N ALA A 269 23.74 -41.86 38.87
CA ALA A 269 23.44 -43.06 38.11
C ALA A 269 24.52 -43.36 37.04
N GLU A 270 25.10 -42.34 36.42
CA GLU A 270 26.25 -42.47 35.51
C GLU A 270 27.52 -42.95 36.23
N SER A 271 27.79 -42.45 37.43
CA SER A 271 28.89 -42.92 38.29
C SER A 271 28.68 -44.36 38.75
N ASP A 272 27.46 -44.75 39.13
CA ASP A 272 27.12 -46.12 39.52
C ASP A 272 27.27 -47.09 38.34
N TYR A 273 26.93 -46.65 37.12
CA TYR A 273 27.19 -47.41 35.89
C TYR A 273 28.68 -47.58 35.64
N ALA A 274 29.47 -46.52 35.79
CA ALA A 274 30.94 -46.56 35.61
C ALA A 274 31.64 -47.46 36.64
N ASN A 275 31.10 -47.56 37.86
CA ASN A 275 31.66 -48.37 38.94
C ASN A 275 31.07 -49.80 39.02
N ALA A 276 30.15 -50.18 38.14
CA ALA A 276 29.50 -51.49 38.16
C ALA A 276 30.49 -52.61 37.81
N ARG A 277 30.59 -53.62 38.68
CA ARG A 277 31.47 -54.79 38.49
C ARG A 277 30.75 -56.03 37.93
N THR A 278 29.42 -56.03 37.98
CA THR A 278 28.56 -57.15 37.55
C THR A 278 27.55 -56.67 36.50
N GLN A 279 27.20 -57.51 35.53
CA GLN A 279 26.20 -57.18 34.49
C GLN A 279 24.85 -56.69 35.07
N GLN A 280 24.36 -57.32 36.14
CA GLN A 280 23.12 -56.91 36.81
C GLN A 280 23.20 -55.52 37.45
N GLN A 281 24.40 -55.09 37.91
CA GLN A 281 24.60 -53.75 38.46
C GLN A 281 24.63 -52.70 37.35
N ALA A 282 25.25 -53.01 36.21
CA ALA A 282 25.27 -52.14 35.04
C ALA A 282 23.86 -51.93 34.47
N GLU A 283 23.06 -52.98 34.31
CA GLU A 283 21.69 -52.89 33.80
C GLU A 283 20.77 -52.06 34.72
N ARG A 284 20.92 -52.21 36.05
CA ARG A 284 20.20 -51.39 37.03
C ARG A 284 20.59 -49.92 36.97
N ALA A 285 21.88 -49.62 36.84
CA ALA A 285 22.37 -48.26 36.71
C ALA A 285 21.93 -47.61 35.38
N GLU A 286 21.94 -48.36 34.27
CA GLU A 286 21.45 -47.88 32.97
C GLU A 286 19.95 -47.53 32.99
N ARG A 287 19.14 -48.36 33.68
CA ARG A 287 17.72 -48.06 33.90
C ARG A 287 17.54 -46.77 34.73
N ALA A 288 18.36 -46.57 35.75
CA ALA A 288 18.35 -45.37 36.58
C ALA A 288 18.79 -44.11 35.81
N ILE A 289 19.75 -44.22 34.88
CA ILE A 289 20.13 -43.12 33.96
C ILE A 289 18.94 -42.74 33.08
N LYS A 290 18.25 -43.74 32.52
CA LYS A 290 17.09 -43.49 31.64
C LYS A 290 15.93 -42.85 32.41
N GLU A 291 15.69 -43.27 33.64
CA GLU A 291 14.65 -42.74 34.53
C GLU A 291 14.96 -41.30 34.97
N SER A 292 16.19 -41.03 35.40
CA SER A 292 16.63 -39.67 35.77
C SER A 292 16.64 -38.70 34.57
N LEU A 293 16.98 -39.17 33.37
CA LEU A 293 16.92 -38.37 32.14
C LEU A 293 15.46 -38.06 31.74
N ALA A 294 14.55 -39.02 31.87
CA ALA A 294 13.13 -38.79 31.64
C ALA A 294 12.55 -37.75 32.63
N LEU A 295 12.88 -37.89 33.92
CA LEU A 295 12.48 -36.94 34.95
C LEU A 295 13.04 -35.52 34.68
N LEU A 296 14.30 -35.40 34.27
CA LEU A 296 14.91 -34.12 33.91
C LEU A 296 14.24 -33.48 32.69
N LYS A 297 13.85 -34.30 31.70
CA LYS A 297 13.12 -33.82 30.52
C LYS A 297 11.73 -33.30 30.86
N ASP A 298 11.04 -33.93 31.81
CA ASP A 298 9.74 -33.47 32.29
C ASP A 298 9.87 -32.17 33.10
N ILE A 299 10.92 -32.03 33.92
CA ILE A 299 11.23 -30.79 34.66
C ILE A 299 11.57 -29.63 33.70
N MET A 300 12.35 -29.89 32.65
CA MET A 300 12.69 -28.87 31.64
C MET A 300 11.50 -28.44 30.77
N LYS A 301 10.41 -29.19 30.78
CA LYS A 301 9.17 -28.85 30.06
C LYS A 301 8.27 -27.91 30.88
N GLU A 302 8.49 -27.82 32.19
CA GLU A 302 7.80 -26.89 33.08
C GLU A 302 8.27 -25.46 32.78
N LYS A 303 7.32 -24.53 32.56
CA LYS A 303 7.60 -23.13 32.21
C LYS A 303 8.36 -22.50 33.39
N GLU A 304 9.64 -22.15 33.20
CA GLU A 304 10.40 -21.44 34.24
C GLU A 304 9.67 -20.13 34.57
N PRO A 305 9.35 -19.87 35.86
CA PRO A 305 8.85 -18.57 36.28
C PRO A 305 9.91 -17.51 35.93
N PRO A 306 9.49 -16.37 35.34
CA PRO A 306 10.42 -15.37 34.85
C PRO A 306 11.31 -14.84 35.98
N PRO A 307 12.58 -14.53 35.70
CA PRO A 307 13.50 -14.01 36.70
C PRO A 307 12.96 -12.70 37.31
N PRO A 308 13.27 -12.42 38.59
CA PRO A 308 12.66 -11.33 39.37
C PRO A 308 13.05 -9.91 38.91
N ASN A 309 13.69 -9.77 37.76
CA ASN A 309 14.10 -8.49 37.22
C ASN A 309 13.95 -8.48 35.70
N LEU A 310 12.87 -7.85 35.24
CA LEU A 310 12.75 -7.03 34.03
C LEU A 310 11.27 -6.88 33.72
N ASP A 311 10.85 -5.64 33.43
CA ASP A 311 9.54 -5.22 32.93
C ASP A 311 9.08 -6.02 31.69
N ILE A 312 8.67 -7.27 31.91
CA ILE A 312 8.15 -8.16 30.88
C ILE A 312 6.82 -8.68 31.41
N GLN A 313 5.77 -8.07 30.86
CA GLN A 313 4.35 -8.42 30.97
C GLN A 313 4.13 -9.87 31.42
N MET A 314 3.86 -10.05 32.72
CA MET A 314 3.15 -11.23 33.19
C MET A 314 1.76 -11.23 32.54
N ASP A 315 1.22 -12.42 32.25
CA ASP A 315 -0.17 -12.54 31.81
C ASP A 315 -1.04 -11.82 32.86
N PRO A 316 -1.93 -10.89 32.47
CA PRO A 316 -2.73 -10.09 33.40
C PRO A 316 -3.57 -10.92 34.39
N ASP A 317 -3.78 -12.20 34.06
CA ASP A 317 -4.55 -13.16 34.86
C ASP A 317 -3.73 -13.81 35.99
N ASP A 318 -2.39 -13.70 35.98
CA ASP A 318 -1.49 -14.37 36.95
C ASP A 318 -1.03 -13.47 38.11
N GLU A 319 -1.30 -12.16 38.06
CA GLU A 319 -1.02 -11.22 39.17
C GLU A 319 -2.21 -11.12 40.12
N GLU A 320 -2.21 -11.93 41.17
CA GLU A 320 -3.18 -11.83 42.26
C GLU A 320 -3.08 -10.43 42.90
N MET A 321 -4.08 -9.56 42.71
CA MET A 321 -4.06 -8.19 43.23
C MET A 321 -4.25 -8.13 44.75
N TYR A 322 -3.69 -7.12 45.42
CA TYR A 322 -3.92 -6.90 46.85
C TYR A 322 -5.38 -6.55 47.16
N PHE A 323 -5.98 -5.68 46.34
CA PHE A 323 -7.36 -5.25 46.48
C PHE A 323 -8.29 -6.14 45.65
N GLN A 324 -9.06 -6.99 46.34
CA GLN A 324 -9.99 -7.94 45.72
C GLN A 324 -11.43 -7.41 45.69
N GLU A 325 -11.78 -6.54 46.63
CA GLU A 325 -13.08 -5.90 46.70
C GLU A 325 -12.94 -4.37 46.73
N PRO A 326 -13.80 -3.61 46.03
CA PRO A 326 -13.78 -2.14 46.06
C PRO A 326 -13.98 -1.55 47.48
N SER A 327 -14.61 -2.30 48.37
CA SER A 327 -14.84 -1.95 49.78
C SER A 327 -13.52 -1.75 50.55
N GLN A 328 -12.46 -2.48 50.18
CA GLN A 328 -11.16 -2.45 50.85
C GLN A 328 -10.44 -1.11 50.61
N LEU A 329 -10.50 -0.57 49.39
CA LEU A 329 -9.92 0.74 49.09
C LEU A 329 -10.64 1.85 49.87
N LEU A 330 -11.97 1.78 49.98
CA LEU A 330 -12.74 2.73 50.80
C LEU A 330 -12.36 2.65 52.29
N ALA A 331 -12.02 1.46 52.79
CA ALA A 331 -11.55 1.31 54.17
C ALA A 331 -10.18 1.98 54.38
N VAL A 332 -9.25 1.84 53.43
CA VAL A 332 -7.95 2.53 53.46
C VAL A 332 -8.15 4.05 53.45
N TYR A 333 -9.05 4.57 52.60
CA TYR A 333 -9.37 6.01 52.59
C TYR A 333 -9.94 6.48 53.92
N LYS A 334 -10.88 5.76 54.51
CA LYS A 334 -11.43 6.10 55.84
C LYS A 334 -10.34 6.11 56.91
N GLN A 335 -9.45 5.14 56.91
CA GLN A 335 -8.31 5.10 57.84
C GLN A 335 -7.37 6.29 57.63
N LEU A 336 -7.13 6.68 56.38
CA LEU A 336 -6.30 7.85 56.05
C LEU A 336 -6.99 9.16 56.48
N GLU A 337 -8.31 9.27 56.32
CA GLU A 337 -9.12 10.38 56.80
C GLU A 337 -9.06 10.50 58.32
N GLU A 338 -9.23 9.39 59.05
CA GLU A 338 -9.12 9.32 60.51
C GLU A 338 -7.70 9.70 60.98
N SER A 339 -6.66 9.19 60.31
CA SER A 339 -5.27 9.53 60.63
C SER A 339 -4.95 11.00 60.33
N ASN A 340 -5.42 11.55 59.21
CA ASN A 340 -5.21 12.95 58.88
C ASN A 340 -5.94 13.87 59.86
N LEU A 341 -7.17 13.50 60.25
CA LEU A 341 -7.91 14.23 61.27
C LEU A 341 -7.17 14.18 62.63
N PHE A 342 -6.62 13.02 62.99
CA PHE A 342 -5.79 12.87 64.19
C PHE A 342 -4.53 13.75 64.14
N TYR A 343 -3.82 13.80 63.00
CA TYR A 343 -2.65 14.67 62.84
C TYR A 343 -3.01 16.16 62.90
N ILE A 344 -4.14 16.56 62.33
CA ILE A 344 -4.63 17.94 62.42
C ILE A 344 -4.94 18.29 63.88
N GLN A 345 -5.60 17.39 64.61
CA GLN A 345 -5.92 17.60 66.02
C GLN A 345 -4.63 17.72 66.87
N ASN A 346 -3.66 16.83 66.67
CA ASN A 346 -2.37 16.90 67.36
C ASN A 346 -1.60 18.19 67.00
N ALA A 347 -1.63 18.62 65.74
CA ALA A 347 -1.04 19.88 65.33
C ALA A 347 -1.69 21.07 66.05
N GLN A 348 -3.02 21.07 66.20
CA GLN A 348 -3.74 22.10 66.95
C GLN A 348 -3.41 22.08 68.44
N GLU A 349 -3.37 20.90 69.08
CA GLU A 349 -3.03 20.75 70.50
C GLU A 349 -1.58 21.23 70.78
N THR A 350 -0.64 20.90 69.89
CA THR A 350 0.74 21.37 70.01
C THR A 350 0.88 22.88 69.73
N GLU A 351 0.08 23.43 68.82
CA GLU A 351 0.01 24.87 68.56
C GLU A 351 -0.54 25.63 69.77
N GLU A 352 -1.61 25.14 70.39
CA GLU A 352 -2.17 25.70 71.64
C GLU A 352 -1.14 25.66 72.77
N ALA A 353 -0.44 24.53 72.96
CA ALA A 353 0.62 24.42 73.95
C ALA A 353 1.79 25.39 73.71
N LEU A 354 2.14 25.64 72.44
CA LEU A 354 3.14 26.64 72.07
C LEU A 354 2.65 28.06 72.32
N GLU A 355 1.37 28.36 72.05
CA GLU A 355 0.78 29.66 72.31
C GLU A 355 0.71 29.96 73.82
N GLU A 356 0.35 28.96 74.63
CA GLU A 356 0.44 29.05 76.09
C GLU A 356 1.87 29.33 76.56
N LEU A 357 2.87 28.62 76.02
CA LEU A 357 4.26 28.83 76.38
C LEU A 357 4.74 30.23 75.98
N ARG A 358 4.34 30.70 74.79
CA ARG A 358 4.59 32.09 74.33
C ARG A 358 3.93 33.11 75.24
N GLN A 359 2.72 32.84 75.75
CA GLN A 359 2.05 33.72 76.70
C GLN A 359 2.79 33.75 78.05
N LYS A 360 3.16 32.58 78.60
CA LYS A 360 3.97 32.47 79.83
C LYS A 360 5.32 33.20 79.68
N LEU A 361 5.95 33.12 78.50
CA LEU A 361 7.20 33.84 78.21
C LEU A 361 6.98 35.36 78.12
N ARG A 362 5.87 35.82 77.53
CA ARG A 362 5.51 37.25 77.52
C ARG A 362 5.27 37.77 78.93
N ASP A 363 4.54 37.04 79.76
CA ASP A 363 4.21 37.44 81.13
C ASP A 363 5.45 37.48 82.02
N THR A 364 6.32 36.47 81.93
CA THR A 364 7.60 36.43 82.66
C THR A 364 8.54 37.54 82.20
N LYS A 365 8.62 37.82 80.89
CA LYS A 365 9.39 38.96 80.37
C LYS A 365 8.87 40.29 80.90
N ALA A 366 7.56 40.52 80.85
CA ALA A 366 6.95 41.74 81.38
C ALA A 366 7.22 41.92 82.88
N ARG A 367 7.16 40.84 83.66
CA ARG A 367 7.51 40.85 85.08
C ARG A 367 8.99 41.17 85.30
N MET A 368 9.91 40.52 84.57
CA MET A 368 11.34 40.80 84.67
C MET A 368 11.66 42.24 84.27
N ASP A 369 11.04 42.77 83.21
CA ASP A 369 11.22 44.15 82.76
C ASP A 369 10.72 45.14 83.82
N ALA A 370 9.58 44.85 84.48
CA ALA A 370 9.08 45.66 85.59
C ALA A 370 10.00 45.62 86.83
N GLU A 371 10.50 44.43 87.19
CA GLU A 371 11.48 44.27 88.27
C GLU A 371 12.80 45.01 87.93
N ALA A 372 13.27 44.94 86.68
CA ALA A 372 14.47 45.63 86.21
C ALA A 372 14.30 47.17 86.22
N LEU A 373 13.15 47.69 85.78
CA LEU A 373 12.82 49.12 85.88
C LEU A 373 12.74 49.57 87.33
N GLY A 374 12.18 48.74 88.21
CA GLY A 374 12.14 48.98 89.65
C GLY A 374 13.55 49.10 90.25
N LEU A 375 14.44 48.15 89.94
CA LEU A 375 15.84 48.16 90.37
C LEU A 375 16.61 49.34 89.77
N GLN A 376 16.40 49.69 88.51
CA GLN A 376 16.98 50.88 87.89
C GLN A 376 16.52 52.17 88.60
N GLY A 377 15.24 52.27 88.96
CA GLY A 377 14.71 53.38 89.75
C GLY A 377 15.35 53.47 91.14
N GLN A 378 15.55 52.35 91.81
CA GLN A 378 16.27 52.29 93.09
C GLN A 378 17.73 52.72 92.94
N VAL A 379 18.43 52.24 91.90
CA VAL A 379 19.81 52.65 91.57
C VAL A 379 19.87 54.15 91.29
N ALA A 380 18.94 54.70 90.51
CA ALA A 380 18.89 56.14 90.22
C ALA A 380 18.66 56.97 91.48
N SER A 381 17.76 56.53 92.37
CA SER A 381 17.52 57.18 93.67
C SER A 381 18.75 57.15 94.57
N LEU A 382 19.42 56.00 94.67
CA LEU A 382 20.67 55.86 95.42
C LEU A 382 21.79 56.70 94.83
N GLN A 383 21.92 56.75 93.50
CA GLN A 383 22.86 57.62 92.81
C GLN A 383 22.59 59.10 93.09
N ALA A 384 21.32 59.53 93.03
CA ALA A 384 20.92 60.89 93.36
C ALA A 384 21.22 61.23 94.84
N ALA A 385 20.95 60.30 95.77
CA ALA A 385 21.29 60.44 97.18
C ALA A 385 22.80 60.54 97.41
N ILE A 386 23.61 59.73 96.71
CA ILE A 386 25.07 59.80 96.74
C ILE A 386 25.56 61.15 96.19
N VAL A 387 25.01 61.63 95.07
CA VAL A 387 25.36 62.94 94.50
C VAL A 387 25.00 64.06 95.47
N ALA A 388 23.80 64.05 96.06
CA ALA A 388 23.40 65.04 97.05
C ALA A 388 24.26 64.99 98.33
N ALA A 389 24.64 63.80 98.79
CA ALA A 389 25.57 63.62 99.91
C ALA A 389 26.98 64.14 99.56
N ARG A 390 27.47 63.87 98.35
CA ARG A 390 28.74 64.38 97.82
C ARG A 390 28.72 65.89 97.65
N GLU A 391 27.63 66.48 97.16
CA GLU A 391 27.46 67.93 97.07
C GLU A 391 27.41 68.58 98.45
N LYS A 392 26.72 68.00 99.43
CA LYS A 392 26.76 68.47 100.82
C LYS A 392 28.17 68.39 101.39
N ALA A 393 28.87 67.27 101.19
CA ALA A 393 30.26 67.12 101.61
C ALA A 393 31.19 68.12 100.90
N ARG A 394 30.97 68.38 99.61
CA ARG A 394 31.68 69.38 98.83
C ARG A 394 31.38 70.79 99.33
N ARG A 395 30.12 71.15 99.60
CA ARG A 395 29.75 72.45 100.20
C ARG A 395 30.37 72.65 101.58
N LEU A 396 30.45 71.60 102.40
CA LEU A 396 31.20 71.65 103.66
C LEU A 396 32.70 71.87 103.40
N LYS A 397 33.27 71.16 102.43
CA LYS A 397 34.68 71.32 102.03
C LYS A 397 34.96 72.71 101.47
N ASP A 398 34.07 73.25 100.65
CA ASP A 398 34.13 74.60 100.08
C ASP A 398 34.00 75.64 101.20
N ARG A 399 33.14 75.43 102.23
CA ARG A 399 33.10 76.26 103.46
C ARG A 399 34.37 76.19 104.30
N THR A 400 35.03 75.03 104.36
CA THR A 400 36.33 74.91 105.03
C THR A 400 37.46 75.52 104.21
N LEU A 401 37.35 75.53 102.88
CA LEU A 401 38.29 76.16 101.95
C LEU A 401 38.09 77.68 101.82
N GLU A 402 36.87 78.20 102.02
CA GLU A 402 36.60 79.65 102.11
C GLU A 402 37.29 80.30 103.32
N ASN A 403 37.71 79.52 104.33
CA ASN A 403 38.54 79.98 105.45
C ASN A 403 40.06 79.89 105.18
N GLU A 404 40.48 79.28 104.07
CA GLU A 404 41.87 79.15 103.63
C GLU A 404 41.97 79.58 102.16
N GLY A 405 41.81 80.88 101.92
CA GLY A 405 41.86 81.44 100.58
C GLY A 405 43.19 81.18 99.84
N ALA A 406 43.04 80.82 98.55
CA ALA A 406 43.92 81.14 97.44
C ALA A 406 45.35 80.54 97.40
N PHE A 407 45.60 79.60 96.47
CA PHE A 407 46.85 79.57 95.70
C PHE A 407 46.79 78.73 94.39
N THR A 408 46.85 79.43 93.25
CA THR A 408 47.50 79.10 91.95
C THR A 408 46.94 78.12 90.90
N LEU A 409 47.25 78.54 89.67
CA LEU A 409 46.88 78.13 88.32
C LEU A 409 47.84 77.09 87.70
N SER A 410 47.29 76.27 86.80
CA SER A 410 47.72 76.00 85.41
C SER A 410 49.15 75.51 85.09
N MET A 411 49.27 74.30 84.52
CA MET A 411 49.61 74.02 83.10
C MET A 411 49.95 72.54 82.88
N GLY A 412 49.68 72.05 81.67
CA GLY A 412 49.82 70.66 81.23
C GLY A 412 51.25 70.11 81.21
N ASN A 413 51.39 68.79 81.05
CA ASN A 413 52.07 68.18 79.89
C ASN A 413 52.10 66.63 79.96
N ALA A 414 52.09 66.07 78.76
CA ALA A 414 52.46 64.77 78.21
C ALA A 414 53.13 63.64 79.03
N GLY A 415 52.87 62.42 78.54
CA GLY A 415 53.62 61.17 78.74
C GLY A 415 52.67 60.03 79.09
N GLY A 416 52.25 59.16 78.16
CA GLY A 416 53.06 58.09 77.54
C GLY A 416 53.09 56.88 78.49
N GLY A 417 52.83 55.62 78.13
CA GLY A 417 52.56 54.88 76.91
C GLY A 417 52.45 53.39 77.31
N GLY A 418 52.06 52.51 76.38
CA GLY A 418 52.08 51.05 76.58
C GLY A 418 50.85 50.35 75.99
N THR A 419 50.71 50.25 74.67
CA THR A 419 51.23 49.19 73.77
C THR A 419 50.51 47.83 73.88
N GLY A 420 49.75 47.50 72.83
CA GLY A 420 49.36 46.14 72.48
C GLY A 420 48.32 46.09 71.36
N PRO A 421 48.73 46.12 70.08
CA PRO A 421 48.08 45.30 69.08
C PRO A 421 49.11 44.42 68.35
N GLY A 422 48.88 43.11 68.38
CA GLY A 422 49.58 42.15 67.55
C GLY A 422 48.94 42.03 66.17
N GLY A 423 49.75 41.60 65.18
CA GLY A 423 49.23 40.93 63.97
C GLY A 423 49.38 41.65 62.63
N GLN A 424 50.62 41.96 62.24
CA GLN A 424 51.26 41.58 60.96
C GLN A 424 50.43 41.64 59.64
N PRO A 425 50.81 42.53 58.70
CA PRO A 425 50.58 42.35 57.26
C PRO A 425 51.79 41.63 56.64
N GLY A 426 51.54 40.53 55.94
CA GLY A 426 52.52 39.81 55.12
C GLY A 426 52.39 40.23 53.65
N GLY A 427 53.48 40.76 53.09
CA GLY A 427 53.66 40.97 51.67
C GLY A 427 54.49 39.86 51.02
N GLY A 428 54.46 39.83 49.68
CA GLY A 428 55.24 38.96 48.79
C GLY A 428 54.38 37.81 48.24
N GLY A 429 54.16 37.64 46.94
CA GLY A 429 55.07 37.86 45.81
C GLY A 429 55.41 36.50 45.20
N GLY A 430 54.95 36.25 43.97
CA GLY A 430 55.22 35.05 43.16
C GLY A 430 54.06 34.84 42.20
N SER A 431 54.09 35.25 40.93
CA SER A 431 54.97 34.82 39.82
C SER A 431 55.02 33.29 39.65
N GLY A 432 53.97 32.74 39.03
CA GLY A 432 53.96 31.40 38.46
C GLY A 432 53.63 31.51 36.97
N GLY A 433 54.65 31.34 36.13
CA GLY A 433 54.57 31.48 34.68
C GLY A 433 53.66 30.45 34.03
N ALA A 434 52.82 30.93 33.11
CA ALA A 434 52.21 30.14 32.08
C ALA A 434 53.28 29.86 30.99
N THR A 435 53.72 28.62 30.87
CA THR A 435 54.39 28.12 29.67
C THR A 435 53.45 27.18 28.94
N SER A 436 52.69 27.72 27.99
CA SER A 436 52.19 26.95 26.85
C SER A 436 52.44 27.77 25.59
N GLY A 437 53.05 27.13 24.60
CA GLY A 437 53.61 27.79 23.41
C GLY A 437 52.60 28.58 22.58
N PRO A 438 53.07 29.41 21.63
CA PRO A 438 52.20 30.27 20.83
C PRO A 438 51.29 29.43 19.93
N VAL A 439 50.05 29.20 20.37
CA VAL A 439 48.96 28.78 19.48
C VAL A 439 48.69 29.96 18.56
N ASN A 440 48.72 29.71 17.26
CA ASN A 440 48.63 30.74 16.23
C ASN A 440 47.22 31.34 16.22
N LEU A 441 47.01 32.41 17.01
CA LEU A 441 45.72 33.05 17.26
C LEU A 441 44.94 33.43 15.99
N LYS A 442 45.65 33.68 14.89
CA LYS A 442 45.03 33.95 13.58
C LYS A 442 44.38 32.70 12.97
N GLN A 443 45.08 31.56 12.97
CA GLN A 443 44.54 30.30 12.46
C GLN A 443 43.34 29.83 13.28
N LEU A 444 43.39 30.05 14.60
CA LEU A 444 42.25 29.77 15.48
C LEU A 444 41.06 30.69 15.14
N GLY A 445 41.31 31.99 14.94
CA GLY A 445 40.27 32.94 14.51
C GLY A 445 39.61 32.55 13.18
N ASP A 446 40.39 32.08 12.20
CA ASP A 446 39.88 31.64 10.90
C ASP A 446 39.07 30.34 11.01
N LYS A 447 39.54 29.38 11.81
CA LYS A 447 38.82 28.13 12.08
C LYS A 447 37.49 28.38 12.82
N VAL A 448 37.51 29.28 13.80
CA VAL A 448 36.30 29.69 14.54
C VAL A 448 35.31 30.36 13.58
N ARG A 449 35.77 31.19 12.65
CA ARG A 449 34.91 31.79 11.61
C ARG A 449 34.32 30.74 10.67
N GLU A 450 35.10 29.75 10.25
CA GLU A 450 34.64 28.63 9.42
C GLU A 450 33.51 27.85 10.11
N VAL A 451 33.69 27.51 11.39
CA VAL A 451 32.68 26.81 12.20
C VAL A 451 31.45 27.70 12.42
N TYR A 452 31.65 28.98 12.71
CA TYR A 452 30.56 29.95 12.91
C TYR A 452 29.61 30.02 11.70
N VAL A 453 30.17 30.05 10.48
CA VAL A 453 29.39 30.05 9.23
C VAL A 453 28.69 28.71 9.01
N ARG A 454 29.36 27.57 9.27
CA ARG A 454 28.73 26.24 9.16
C ARG A 454 27.58 26.05 10.14
N CYS A 455 27.67 26.66 11.32
CA CYS A 455 26.59 26.71 12.29
C CYS A 455 25.42 27.62 11.84
N GLY A 456 25.50 28.27 10.67
CA GLY A 456 24.43 29.06 10.08
C GLY A 456 24.35 30.50 10.57
N PHE A 457 25.43 31.05 11.13
CA PHE A 457 25.52 32.45 11.51
C PHE A 457 26.21 33.29 10.41
N ASP A 458 25.79 34.55 10.26
CA ASP A 458 26.41 35.50 9.35
C ASP A 458 27.73 36.03 9.93
N ALA A 459 28.84 35.81 9.20
CA ALA A 459 30.17 36.20 9.66
C ALA A 459 30.43 37.70 9.46
N ASP A 460 29.86 38.54 10.31
CA ASP A 460 30.15 39.97 10.32
C ASP A 460 31.58 40.25 10.83
N ALA A 461 32.27 41.19 10.18
CA ALA A 461 33.64 41.59 10.55
C ALA A 461 33.71 42.33 11.91
N SER A 462 32.57 42.77 12.43
CA SER A 462 32.43 43.45 13.73
C SER A 462 32.39 42.48 14.92
N ILE A 463 32.15 41.20 14.68
CA ILE A 463 31.99 40.19 15.74
C ILE A 463 33.38 39.63 16.10
N SER A 464 33.77 39.79 17.36
CA SER A 464 35.04 39.25 17.86
C SER A 464 35.02 37.72 17.92
N THR A 465 36.20 37.10 17.88
CA THR A 465 36.34 35.64 18.02
C THR A 465 35.73 35.10 19.30
N LEU A 466 35.80 35.86 20.41
CA LEU A 466 35.15 35.49 21.66
C LEU A 466 33.62 35.51 21.53
N GLN A 467 33.05 36.53 20.88
CA GLN A 467 31.60 36.58 20.64
C GLN A 467 31.12 35.47 19.68
N MET A 468 31.92 35.13 18.66
CA MET A 468 31.61 33.97 17.80
C MET A 468 31.60 32.67 18.62
N LEU A 469 32.58 32.47 19.52
CA LEU A 469 32.62 31.31 20.40
C LEU A 469 31.45 31.27 21.38
N THR A 470 31.09 32.38 22.02
CA THR A 470 29.93 32.45 22.93
C THR A 470 28.62 32.15 22.21
N ASN A 471 28.45 32.62 20.98
CA ASN A 471 27.27 32.31 20.17
C ASN A 471 27.22 30.85 19.73
N ILE A 472 28.38 30.24 19.44
CA ILE A 472 28.49 28.80 19.14
C ILE A 472 28.17 27.98 20.38
N GLU A 473 28.71 28.37 21.54
CA GLU A 473 28.49 27.73 22.83
C GLU A 473 27.00 27.76 23.22
N MET A 474 26.36 28.93 23.12
CA MET A 474 24.93 29.08 23.38
C MET A 474 24.06 28.21 22.43
N LYS A 475 24.42 28.14 21.14
CA LYS A 475 23.70 27.30 20.18
C LYS A 475 23.96 25.81 20.39
N LEU A 476 25.15 25.47 20.86
CA LEU A 476 25.50 24.10 21.23
C LEU A 476 24.74 23.66 22.49
N GLU A 477 24.61 24.53 23.49
CA GLU A 477 23.77 24.30 24.68
C GLU A 477 22.29 24.16 24.32
N GLU A 478 21.77 24.98 23.39
CA GLU A 478 20.41 24.84 22.87
C GLU A 478 20.18 23.50 22.19
N TYR A 479 21.15 23.04 21.37
CA TYR A 479 21.06 21.72 20.72
C TYR A 479 21.24 20.57 21.70
N LEU A 480 22.14 20.67 22.68
CA LEU A 480 22.28 19.66 23.72
C LEU A 480 21.01 19.53 24.55
N THR A 481 20.40 20.65 24.92
CA THR A 481 19.11 20.67 25.63
C THR A 481 17.99 20.06 24.78
N SER A 482 18.00 20.34 23.46
CA SER A 482 17.04 19.74 22.51
C SER A 482 17.27 18.25 22.32
N VAL A 483 18.51 17.78 22.38
CA VAL A 483 18.88 16.36 22.29
C VAL A 483 18.55 15.62 23.57
N GLU A 484 18.79 16.21 24.74
CA GLU A 484 18.39 15.66 26.04
C GLU A 484 16.87 15.61 26.20
N ALA A 485 16.14 16.56 25.61
CA ALA A 485 14.67 16.60 25.61
C ALA A 485 14.02 15.68 24.54
N MET A 486 14.79 15.11 23.62
CA MET A 486 14.23 14.21 22.60
C MET A 486 13.90 12.84 23.22
N PRO A 487 12.66 12.34 23.06
CA PRO A 487 12.30 11.02 23.53
C PRO A 487 13.18 9.94 22.87
N VAL A 488 13.74 9.04 23.67
CA VAL A 488 14.59 7.92 23.19
C VAL A 488 13.87 7.09 22.12
N GLU A 489 12.56 6.88 22.27
CA GLU A 489 11.70 6.19 21.28
C GLU A 489 11.64 6.88 19.91
N PHE A 490 11.69 8.21 19.88
CA PHE A 490 11.68 8.97 18.62
C PHE A 490 13.03 8.87 17.91
N VAL A 491 14.13 8.91 18.67
CA VAL A 491 15.49 8.75 18.13
C VAL A 491 15.68 7.34 17.57
N ASP A 492 15.30 6.31 18.33
CA ASP A 492 15.29 4.91 17.90
C ASP A 492 14.43 4.69 16.65
N GLY A 493 13.26 5.34 16.59
CA GLY A 493 12.38 5.31 15.43
C GLY A 493 13.01 5.94 14.19
N ALA A 494 13.65 7.10 14.35
CA ALA A 494 14.34 7.80 13.28
C ALA A 494 15.57 7.04 12.78
N GLU A 495 16.34 6.41 13.67
CA GLU A 495 17.48 5.56 13.34
C GLU A 495 17.03 4.30 12.59
N LYS A 496 16.01 3.59 13.09
CA LYS A 496 15.42 2.43 12.40
C LYS A 496 14.91 2.80 11.02
N GLN A 497 14.33 3.98 10.85
CA GLN A 497 13.84 4.47 9.57
C GLN A 497 14.99 4.80 8.60
N ARG A 498 16.05 5.48 9.06
CA ARG A 498 17.25 5.76 8.26
C ARG A 498 18.00 4.49 7.87
N GLU A 499 18.12 3.53 8.78
CA GLU A 499 18.73 2.23 8.53
C GLU A 499 17.90 1.41 7.54
N LYS A 500 16.57 1.44 7.65
CA LYS A 500 15.66 0.81 6.68
C LYS A 500 15.77 1.43 5.29
N GLU A 501 15.91 2.76 5.21
CA GLU A 501 16.14 3.49 3.96
C GLU A 501 17.48 3.10 3.34
N ARG A 502 18.57 3.08 4.12
CA ARG A 502 19.88 2.59 3.67
C ARG A 502 19.83 1.16 3.13
N ARG A 503 19.18 0.24 3.85
CA ARG A 503 19.00 -1.15 3.40
C ARG A 503 18.12 -1.28 2.16
N LYS A 504 17.17 -0.36 1.95
CA LYS A 504 16.37 -0.33 0.73
C LYS A 504 17.21 0.13 -0.45
N VAL A 505 17.93 1.24 -0.29
CA VAL A 505 18.85 1.77 -1.32
C VAL A 505 19.88 0.70 -1.71
N ALA A 506 20.52 0.04 -0.73
CA ALA A 506 21.50 -1.01 -1.01
C ALA A 506 20.90 -2.23 -1.75
N ARG A 507 19.65 -2.62 -1.44
CA ARG A 507 18.95 -3.71 -2.14
C ARG A 507 18.57 -3.31 -3.56
N ASP A 508 18.06 -2.10 -3.74
CA ASP A 508 17.65 -1.56 -5.03
C ASP A 508 18.87 -1.39 -5.95
N GLU A 509 20.00 -0.90 -5.41
CA GLU A 509 21.28 -0.83 -6.13
C GLU A 509 21.77 -2.22 -6.54
N LYS A 510 21.76 -3.21 -5.62
CA LYS A 510 22.16 -4.59 -5.93
C LYS A 510 21.28 -5.23 -7.00
N LEU A 511 19.96 -5.05 -6.93
CA LEU A 511 19.02 -5.53 -7.94
C LEU A 511 19.26 -4.84 -9.29
N SER A 512 19.49 -3.52 -9.29
CA SER A 512 19.78 -2.77 -10.52
C SER A 512 21.11 -3.21 -11.15
N ALA A 513 22.13 -3.51 -10.35
CA ALA A 513 23.42 -4.01 -10.81
C ALA A 513 23.27 -5.40 -11.44
N GLN A 514 22.53 -6.31 -10.81
CA GLN A 514 22.23 -7.64 -11.38
C GLN A 514 21.44 -7.54 -12.68
N HIS A 515 20.45 -6.63 -12.75
CA HIS A 515 19.69 -6.40 -13.97
C HIS A 515 20.58 -5.88 -15.10
N ARG A 516 21.42 -4.87 -14.82
CA ARG A 516 22.39 -4.34 -15.79
C ARG A 516 23.37 -5.40 -16.26
N GLU A 517 23.84 -6.27 -15.38
CA GLU A 517 24.76 -7.35 -15.74
C GLU A 517 24.06 -8.39 -16.63
N HIS A 518 22.83 -8.77 -16.29
CA HIS A 518 22.02 -9.68 -17.08
C HIS A 518 21.70 -9.10 -18.46
N GLU A 519 21.30 -7.84 -18.53
CA GLU A 519 21.05 -7.10 -19.75
C GLU A 519 22.31 -6.98 -20.61
N ALA A 520 23.47 -6.67 -20.02
CA ALA A 520 24.75 -6.64 -20.72
C ALA A 520 25.18 -8.03 -21.23
N ARG A 521 24.82 -9.11 -20.52
CA ARG A 521 25.08 -10.48 -20.96
C ARG A 521 24.17 -10.86 -22.14
N MET A 522 22.89 -10.50 -22.07
CA MET A 522 21.92 -10.67 -23.16
C MET A 522 22.34 -9.88 -24.39
N ALA A 523 22.76 -8.62 -24.23
CA ALA A 523 23.24 -7.76 -25.31
C ALA A 523 24.49 -8.37 -25.98
N ARG A 524 25.48 -8.82 -25.22
CA ARG A 524 26.67 -9.51 -25.76
C ARG A 524 26.33 -10.81 -26.50
N ALA A 525 25.32 -11.56 -26.04
CA ALA A 525 24.85 -12.75 -26.72
C ALA A 525 24.14 -12.43 -28.04
N LEU A 526 23.30 -11.39 -28.06
CA LEU A 526 22.64 -10.89 -29.26
C LEU A 526 23.65 -10.34 -30.28
N GLU A 527 24.64 -9.58 -29.82
CA GLU A 527 25.72 -9.06 -30.67
C GLU A 527 26.55 -10.20 -31.28
N ARG A 528 26.88 -11.23 -30.50
CA ARG A 528 27.55 -12.44 -31.01
C ARG A 528 26.68 -13.20 -32.02
N ALA A 529 25.37 -13.24 -31.83
CA ALA A 529 24.44 -13.87 -32.77
C ALA A 529 24.25 -13.05 -34.05
N ALA A 530 24.31 -11.72 -33.96
CA ALA A 530 24.24 -10.80 -35.08
C ALA A 530 25.57 -10.68 -35.86
N ALA A 531 26.69 -11.03 -35.24
CA ALA A 531 27.99 -11.01 -35.89
C ALA A 531 28.02 -11.97 -37.09
N PRO A 532 28.53 -11.53 -38.26
CA PRO A 532 28.55 -12.36 -39.45
C PRO A 532 29.38 -13.62 -39.22
N VAL A 533 28.76 -14.79 -39.39
CA VAL A 533 29.42 -16.09 -39.22
C VAL A 533 30.45 -16.28 -40.34
N PHE A 534 31.73 -16.11 -40.02
CA PHE A 534 32.82 -16.39 -40.96
C PHE A 534 32.95 -17.91 -41.15
N LYS A 535 32.41 -18.42 -42.25
CA LYS A 535 32.59 -19.82 -42.66
C LYS A 535 33.98 -19.96 -43.26
N LYS A 536 34.86 -20.73 -42.60
CA LYS A 536 36.17 -21.11 -43.15
C LYS A 536 35.93 -21.89 -44.45
N SER A 537 36.17 -21.27 -45.60
CA SER A 537 36.04 -21.92 -46.90
C SER A 537 37.25 -22.80 -47.18
N GLY A 538 37.03 -24.11 -47.28
CA GLY A 538 38.06 -25.10 -47.61
C GLY A 538 38.01 -26.33 -46.70
N LYS A 539 38.43 -27.49 -47.21
CA LYS A 539 38.66 -28.69 -46.39
C LYS A 539 39.74 -28.35 -45.35
N PRO A 540 39.49 -28.52 -44.04
CA PRO A 540 40.53 -28.33 -43.04
C PRO A 540 41.72 -29.22 -43.39
N LEU A 541 42.91 -28.62 -43.49
CA LEU A 541 44.13 -29.36 -43.76
C LEU A 541 44.38 -30.30 -42.57
N MET A 542 44.10 -31.58 -42.75
CA MET A 542 44.37 -32.63 -41.76
C MET A 542 45.88 -32.85 -41.69
N PHE A 543 46.54 -32.19 -40.73
CA PHE A 543 47.92 -32.52 -40.41
C PHE A 543 47.98 -33.95 -39.86
N ARG A 544 48.78 -34.81 -40.49
CA ARG A 544 49.14 -36.10 -39.91
C ARG A 544 49.95 -35.79 -38.65
N SER A 545 49.43 -36.21 -37.49
CA SER A 545 50.00 -36.11 -36.14
C SER A 545 51.22 -35.17 -36.03
N ALA A 546 51.00 -33.92 -35.62
CA ALA A 546 52.11 -33.06 -35.22
C ALA A 546 52.83 -33.69 -34.00
N PRO A 547 54.17 -33.69 -33.96
CA PRO A 547 54.91 -34.19 -32.81
C PRO A 547 54.47 -33.43 -31.54
N PRO A 548 54.45 -34.09 -30.36
CA PRO A 548 53.91 -33.51 -29.15
C PRO A 548 54.63 -32.20 -28.83
N GLN A 549 53.93 -31.08 -29.00
CA GLN A 549 54.45 -29.80 -28.60
C GLN A 549 54.46 -29.74 -27.08
N ARG A 550 55.64 -29.49 -26.51
CA ARG A 550 55.76 -29.12 -25.09
C ARG A 550 54.81 -27.95 -24.85
N LYS A 551 53.85 -28.13 -23.93
CA LYS A 551 52.97 -27.05 -23.48
C LYS A 551 53.85 -25.89 -23.03
N LYS A 552 53.98 -24.85 -23.85
CA LYS A 552 54.13 -23.51 -23.30
C LYS A 552 52.79 -23.22 -22.67
N VAL A 553 52.76 -23.25 -21.34
CA VAL A 553 51.71 -22.58 -20.58
C VAL A 553 51.81 -21.12 -21.00
N VAL A 554 50.98 -20.73 -21.96
CA VAL A 554 50.58 -19.34 -22.04
C VAL A 554 49.69 -19.18 -20.82
N GLN A 555 50.26 -18.65 -19.74
CA GLN A 555 49.44 -17.97 -18.75
C GLN A 555 48.68 -16.94 -19.57
N ALA A 556 47.37 -17.14 -19.73
CA ALA A 556 46.52 -15.98 -19.91
C ALA A 556 46.89 -15.06 -18.75
N ASP A 557 47.16 -13.80 -19.06
CA ASP A 557 47.62 -12.83 -18.08
C ASP A 557 46.42 -12.43 -17.22
N ASP A 558 45.91 -13.38 -16.43
CA ASP A 558 44.86 -13.17 -15.41
C ASP A 558 45.37 -12.23 -14.31
N ARG A 559 46.66 -11.85 -14.35
CA ARG A 559 47.24 -10.77 -13.55
C ARG A 559 46.45 -9.48 -13.66
N ASN A 560 45.85 -9.17 -14.80
CA ASN A 560 45.09 -7.93 -14.95
C ASN A 560 43.73 -7.97 -14.20
N ASP A 561 43.16 -9.16 -14.02
CA ASP A 561 41.92 -9.36 -13.28
C ASP A 561 42.21 -9.54 -11.77
N GLU A 562 43.28 -10.25 -11.41
CA GLU A 562 43.75 -10.38 -10.03
C GLU A 562 44.32 -9.05 -9.46
N GLU A 563 45.01 -8.24 -10.27
CA GLU A 563 45.51 -6.91 -9.87
C GLU A 563 44.35 -5.90 -9.74
N ALA A 564 43.31 -6.01 -10.57
CA ALA A 564 42.08 -5.23 -10.41
C ALA A 564 41.26 -5.65 -9.17
N GLU A 565 41.21 -6.95 -8.86
CA GLU A 565 40.59 -7.44 -7.60
C GLU A 565 41.41 -7.03 -6.37
N LEU A 566 42.75 -7.02 -6.46
CA LEU A 566 43.64 -6.59 -5.38
C LEU A 566 43.55 -5.07 -5.14
N GLU A 567 43.46 -4.26 -6.19
CA GLU A 567 43.21 -2.81 -6.10
C GLU A 567 41.83 -2.50 -5.50
N ALA A 568 40.80 -3.25 -5.90
CA ALA A 568 39.46 -3.11 -5.32
C ALA A 568 39.43 -3.50 -3.84
N TYR A 569 40.18 -4.55 -3.45
CA TYR A 569 40.30 -4.97 -2.06
C TYR A 569 41.09 -3.97 -1.20
N LEU A 570 42.20 -3.44 -1.72
CA LEU A 570 43.00 -2.41 -1.03
C LEU A 570 42.26 -1.06 -0.90
N ALA A 571 41.36 -0.75 -1.84
CA ALA A 571 40.51 0.44 -1.75
C ALA A 571 39.37 0.30 -0.72
N GLN A 572 38.98 -0.92 -0.37
CA GLN A 572 37.93 -1.20 0.61
C GLN A 572 38.40 -0.98 2.06
N ASP A 573 39.71 -1.13 2.33
CA ASP A 573 40.32 -0.99 3.67
C ASP A 573 40.87 0.42 3.97
N MET A 574 40.65 1.39 3.07
CA MET A 574 41.15 2.78 3.19
C MET A 574 40.05 3.83 3.42
N ILE A 575 38.90 3.44 3.99
CA ILE A 575 37.85 4.38 4.46
C ILE A 575 37.57 4.19 5.94
#